data_AF-A0A937Q6T2-F1
#
_entry.id   AF-A0A937Q6T2-F1
#
_cell.length_a   1.000
_cell.length_b   1.000
_cell.length_c   1.000
_cell.angle_alpha   90.00
_cell.angle_beta   90.00
_cell.angle_gamma   90.00
#
_symmetry.space_group_name_H-M   'P 1'
#
loop_
_entity.id
_entity.type
_entity.pdbx_description
1 polymer ?
#
loop_
_entity_poly.entity_id
_entity_poly.type
_entity_poly.pdbx_seq_one_letter_code
_entity_poly.pdbx_strand_id
1 'polypeptide(L)' 'MSFCDTNCECRTATSITIGSGMTIKSGANVIFKAPTVKIQSGFHAEEGPTVRIKQE' A
#
# COMPACT_ATOMS: atom_id res chain seq x y z
N MET A 1 -4.09 -24.13 3.31
CA MET A 1 -4.22 -22.93 2.44
C MET A 1 -4.70 -21.77 3.30
N SER A 2 -3.81 -20.84 3.66
CA SER A 2 -4.22 -19.63 4.38
C SER A 2 -4.67 -18.58 3.34
N PHE A 3 -5.97 -18.37 3.24
CA PHE A 3 -6.52 -17.17 2.60
C PHE A 3 -6.25 -16.00 3.56
N CYS A 4 -5.05 -15.43 3.47
CA CYS A 4 -4.84 -14.11 4.07
C CYS A 4 -5.58 -13.15 3.14
N ASP A 5 -6.79 -12.77 3.55
CA ASP A 5 -7.55 -11.68 2.94
C ASP A 5 -6.56 -10.56 2.63
N THR A 6 -6.48 -10.18 1.36
CA THR A 6 -5.41 -9.37 0.78
C THR A 6 -5.53 -7.90 1.23
N ASN A 7 -6.02 -7.66 2.45
CA ASN A 7 -6.18 -6.39 3.13
C ASN A 7 -4.93 -6.09 3.98
N CYS A 8 -4.10 -5.16 3.55
CA CYS A 8 -2.94 -4.70 4.33
C CYS A 8 -3.11 -3.24 4.72
N GLU A 9 -3.11 -2.95 6.02
CA GLU A 9 -3.00 -1.59 6.52
C GLU A 9 -1.57 -1.31 6.99
N CYS A 10 -0.88 -0.41 6.28
CA CYS A 10 0.42 0.10 6.67
C CYS A 10 0.23 1.44 7.38
N ARG A 11 0.33 1.45 8.72
CA ARG A 11 0.28 2.67 9.52
C ARG A 11 1.65 3.03 10.05
N THR A 12 2.07 4.29 9.89
CA THR A 12 3.29 4.82 10.51
C THR A 12 3.04 6.18 11.15
N ALA A 13 3.78 6.49 12.22
CA ALA A 13 3.63 7.74 12.96
C ALA A 13 4.41 8.92 12.35
N THR A 14 5.33 8.66 11.43
CA THR A 14 6.23 9.67 10.86
C THR A 14 6.02 9.80 9.36
N SER A 15 6.42 8.80 8.58
CA SER A 15 6.26 8.84 7.13
C SER A 15 6.27 7.47 6.47
N ILE A 16 5.48 7.31 5.41
CA ILE A 16 5.50 6.15 4.52
C ILE A 16 6.18 6.55 3.22
N THR A 17 7.08 5.70 2.73
CA THR A 17 7.64 5.81 1.38
C THR A 17 7.20 4.59 0.57
N ILE A 18 6.40 4.80 -0.46
CA ILE A 18 5.96 3.79 -1.42
C ILE A 18 6.88 3.93 -2.63
N GLY A 19 7.64 2.89 -3.00
CA GLY A 19 8.63 2.99 -4.08
C GLY A 19 8.93 1.66 -4.75
N SER A 20 10.05 1.61 -5.48
CA SER A 20 10.51 0.42 -6.20
C SER A 20 10.66 -0.79 -5.29
N GLY A 21 10.05 -1.92 -5.69
CA GLY A 21 10.06 -3.18 -4.93
C GLY A 21 8.73 -3.48 -4.23
N MET A 22 7.77 -2.56 -4.26
CA MET A 22 6.41 -2.82 -3.80
C MET A 22 5.54 -3.29 -4.96
N THR A 23 5.18 -4.58 -4.93
CA THR A 23 4.20 -5.18 -5.85
C THR A 23 2.90 -5.44 -5.10
N ILE A 24 1.84 -4.75 -5.51
CA ILE A 24 0.50 -4.95 -4.99
C ILE A 24 -0.22 -5.93 -5.93
N LYS A 25 -0.53 -7.12 -5.41
CA LYS A 25 -1.19 -8.18 -6.18
C LYS A 25 -2.64 -7.83 -6.52
N SER A 26 -3.16 -8.44 -7.59
CA SER A 26 -4.56 -8.31 -7.98
C SER A 26 -5.50 -8.70 -6.84
N GLY A 27 -6.54 -7.91 -6.62
CA GLY A 27 -7.50 -8.11 -5.53
C GLY A 27 -7.00 -7.70 -4.14
N ALA A 28 -5.82 -7.07 -4.03
CA ALA A 28 -5.33 -6.50 -2.78
C ALA A 28 -6.01 -5.18 -2.41
N ASN A 29 -6.31 -4.99 -1.13
CA ASN A 29 -6.75 -3.72 -0.58
C ASN A 29 -5.66 -3.21 0.38
N VAL A 30 -4.94 -2.17 -0.03
CA VAL A 30 -3.82 -1.64 0.74
C VAL A 30 -4.16 -0.24 1.24
N ILE A 31 -4.09 -0.04 2.55
CA ILE A 31 -4.35 1.25 3.21
C ILE A 31 -3.03 1.76 3.78
N PHE A 32 -2.50 2.84 3.23
CA PHE A 32 -1.35 3.56 3.78
C PHE A 32 -1.81 4.72 4.65
N LYS A 33 -1.41 4.73 5.92
CA LYS A 33 -1.83 5.73 6.88
C LYS A 33 -0.62 6.36 7.57
N ALA A 34 -0.29 7.60 7.23
CA ALA A 34 0.82 8.32 7.85
C ALA A 34 0.74 9.84 7.64
N PRO A 35 1.32 10.66 8.54
CA PRO A 35 1.32 12.12 8.38
C PRO A 35 1.99 12.59 7.08
N THR A 36 3.04 11.90 6.66
CA THR A 36 3.70 12.16 5.38
C THR A 36 3.74 10.88 4.55
N VAL A 37 3.11 10.88 3.37
CA VAL A 37 3.19 9.76 2.43
C VAL A 37 3.92 10.22 1.17
N LYS A 38 5.08 9.62 0.91
CA LYS A 38 5.90 9.86 -0.28
C LYS A 38 5.71 8.70 -1.24
N ILE A 39 5.18 9.01 -2.43
CA ILE A 39 5.08 8.05 -3.52
C ILE A 39 6.26 8.32 -4.45
N GLN A 40 7.17 7.37 -4.53
CA GLN A 40 8.27 7.35 -5.48
C GLN A 40 7.89 6.49 -6.68
N SER A 41 8.49 6.80 -7.83
CA SER A 41 8.35 5.96 -9.02
C SER A 41 8.89 4.54 -8.75
N GLY A 42 8.23 3.54 -9.33
CA GLY A 42 8.64 2.13 -9.23
C GLY A 42 7.73 1.24 -8.40
N PHE A 43 6.69 1.78 -7.77
CA PHE A 43 5.61 0.94 -7.26
C PHE A 43 4.88 0.29 -8.43
N HIS A 44 4.56 -1.00 -8.31
CA HIS A 44 3.78 -1.73 -9.29
C HIS A 44 2.51 -2.25 -8.62
N ALA A 45 1.36 -1.93 -9.21
CA ALA A 45 0.11 -2.59 -8.90
C ALA A 45 -0.27 -3.46 -10.10
N GLU A 46 -0.61 -4.71 -9.82
CA GLU A 46 -1.32 -5.55 -10.79
C GLU A 46 -2.72 -4.96 -11.05
N GLU A 47 -3.54 -5.58 -11.91
CA GLU A 47 -4.88 -5.08 -12.23
C GLU A 47 -5.90 -5.43 -11.13
N GLY A 48 -6.76 -4.48 -10.75
CA GLY A 48 -7.79 -4.69 -9.72
C GLY A 48 -7.45 -4.48 -8.22
N PRO A 49 -6.23 -4.08 -7.77
CA PRO A 49 -6.02 -3.71 -6.39
C PRO A 49 -6.59 -2.32 -6.07
N THR A 50 -7.04 -2.17 -4.83
CA THR A 50 -7.48 -0.88 -4.28
C THR A 50 -6.39 -0.34 -3.37
N VAL A 51 -5.82 0.81 -3.72
CA VAL A 51 -4.82 1.50 -2.90
C VAL A 51 -5.44 2.76 -2.30
N ARG A 52 -5.47 2.85 -0.97
CA ARG A 52 -5.97 3.99 -0.23
C ARG A 52 -4.84 4.65 0.52
N ILE A 53 -4.69 5.95 0.34
CA ILE A 53 -3.68 6.74 1.04
C ILE A 53 -4.43 7.72 1.95
N LYS A 54 -4.15 7.65 3.25
CA LYS A 54 -4.70 8.51 4.28
C LYS A 54 -3.57 9.25 4.98
N GLN A 55 -3.59 10.57 4.88
CA GLN A 55 -2.73 11.45 5.67
C GLN A 55 -3.47 11.79 6.97
N GLU A 56 -2.81 11.65 8.12
CA GLU A 56 -3.32 12.03 9.45
C GLU A 56 -2.48 13.15 10.06
#